data_AF-A0A267E9Q9-F1
#
_entry.id   AF-A0A267E9Q9-F1
#
_cell.length_a   1.000
_cell.length_b   1.000
_cell.length_c   1.000
_cell.angle_alpha   90.00
_cell.angle_beta   90.00
_cell.angle_gamma   90.00
#
_symmetry.space_group_name_H-M   'P 1'
#
loop_
_entity.id
_entity.type
_entity.pdbx_description
1 polymer ?
#
loop_
_entity_poly.entity_id
_entity_poly.type
_entity_poly.pdbx_seq_one_letter_code
_entity_poly.pdbx_strand_id
1 'polypeptide(L)'
;QASGAGGAGGEAPSGADTVEKLCHRLESSTLIDDRRDALRAIKSLSKKFRLEVGTQAMRLLCDVLEKDRSDPDLCSYSLESLLNIVSCDPQEEAEPGQAELCSQFAEIFVKQSANVHLVLECIDETDSRVRVPALRALAALLESQTKATQEHILTFPQGCGRLIDVLTDQREYVRNLGILLLVHLTRTNTNIQKIIVFEDAFPRLLEIISAEGCSHGGVVVEDCLRILLNLLRSNPPNQTLFRENSYIAQLPVFFEDADSGDEGGAGGSDAEGWSTQRVTNVLQMLSVIRVLVSPQNASQNTRASQRAILQCGLLARLTAILMASGVPAEVLAETINTVAECIRGYEEAQKFLAAVEAPANPPRPAIVVLLISMVNEKQPFPCA
;
A
#
# COMPACT_ATOMS: atom_id res chain seq x y z
N GLN A 1 -10.22 -68.71 -35.03
CA GLN A 1 -10.77 -67.38 -35.37
C GLN A 1 -11.49 -66.90 -34.12
N ALA A 2 -11.23 -65.79 -33.45
CA ALA A 2 -10.26 -64.69 -33.53
C ALA A 2 -10.01 -64.26 -32.06
N SER A 3 -8.78 -64.09 -31.61
CA SER A 3 -8.13 -62.77 -31.43
C SER A 3 -9.04 -61.69 -30.84
N GLY A 4 -8.77 -61.31 -29.60
CA GLY A 4 -9.33 -60.14 -28.93
C GLY A 4 -8.42 -59.68 -27.80
N ALA A 5 -7.20 -59.28 -28.14
CA ALA A 5 -6.37 -58.44 -27.29
C ALA A 5 -6.80 -56.98 -27.44
N GLY A 6 -6.80 -56.23 -26.34
CA GLY A 6 -6.97 -54.78 -26.32
C GLY A 6 -7.91 -54.34 -25.19
N GLY A 7 -7.53 -53.52 -24.24
CA GLY A 7 -6.25 -52.91 -23.91
C GLY A 7 -6.47 -52.27 -22.53
N ALA A 8 -5.52 -52.44 -21.62
CA ALA A 8 -5.51 -51.70 -20.37
C ALA A 8 -5.25 -50.23 -20.71
N GLY A 9 -6.32 -49.45 -20.88
CA GLY A 9 -6.23 -47.99 -20.87
C GLY A 9 -5.84 -47.58 -19.46
N GLY A 10 -4.56 -47.30 -19.23
CA GLY A 10 -4.13 -46.63 -18.02
C GLY A 10 -4.83 -45.28 -17.98
N GLU A 11 -5.80 -45.12 -17.08
CA GLU A 11 -6.35 -43.81 -16.75
C GLU A 11 -5.16 -42.90 -16.41
N ALA A 12 -5.08 -41.74 -17.08
CA ALA A 12 -4.10 -40.74 -16.71
C ALA A 12 -4.26 -40.45 -15.20
N PRO A 13 -3.16 -40.45 -14.43
CA PRO A 13 -3.25 -40.24 -12.98
C PRO A 13 -4.02 -38.96 -12.70
N SER A 14 -4.95 -39.01 -11.74
CA SER A 14 -5.72 -37.83 -11.38
C SER A 14 -4.77 -36.74 -10.85
N GLY A 15 -5.20 -35.47 -10.89
CA GLY A 15 -4.42 -34.36 -10.33
C GLY A 15 -4.04 -34.62 -8.87
N ALA A 16 -4.97 -35.20 -8.10
CA ALA A 16 -4.76 -35.61 -6.72
C ALA A 16 -3.68 -36.68 -6.56
N ASP A 17 -3.72 -37.77 -7.35
CA ASP A 17 -2.71 -38.84 -7.27
C ASP A 17 -1.31 -38.35 -7.62
N THR A 18 -1.23 -37.37 -8.53
CA THR A 18 0.03 -36.76 -8.94
C THR A 18 0.61 -35.91 -7.82
N VAL A 19 -0.23 -35.07 -7.17
CA VAL A 19 0.17 -34.26 -6.01
C VAL A 19 0.60 -35.16 -4.84
N GLU A 20 -0.14 -36.23 -4.55
CA GLU A 20 0.18 -37.15 -3.46
C GLU A 20 1.56 -37.80 -3.64
N LYS A 21 1.86 -38.29 -4.84
CA LYS A 21 3.18 -38.86 -5.17
C LYS A 21 4.31 -37.85 -5.01
N LEU A 22 4.09 -36.59 -5.37
CA LEU A 22 5.07 -35.51 -5.20
C LEU A 22 5.28 -35.19 -3.72
N CYS A 23 4.21 -35.12 -2.92
CA CYS A 23 4.28 -34.96 -1.46
C CYS A 23 5.06 -36.10 -0.80
N HIS A 24 4.76 -37.35 -1.16
CA HIS A 24 5.50 -38.52 -0.66
C HIS A 24 6.98 -38.48 -1.05
N ARG A 25 7.33 -38.07 -2.28
CA ARG A 25 8.72 -37.91 -2.71
C ARG A 25 9.43 -36.80 -1.91
N LEU A 26 8.74 -35.70 -1.62
CA LEU A 26 9.28 -34.59 -0.82
C LEU A 26 9.56 -35.00 0.64
N GLU A 27 8.69 -35.83 1.24
CA GLU A 27 8.86 -36.36 2.60
C GLU A 27 9.94 -37.46 2.68
N SER A 28 9.99 -38.36 1.70
CA SER A 28 10.80 -39.58 1.78
C SER A 28 12.20 -39.46 1.17
N SER A 29 12.42 -38.55 0.23
CA SER A 29 13.72 -38.42 -0.42
C SER A 29 14.73 -37.72 0.50
N THR A 30 15.94 -38.26 0.55
CA THR A 30 17.09 -37.66 1.25
C THR A 30 17.97 -36.83 0.31
N LEU A 31 17.78 -36.93 -1.01
CA LEU A 31 18.55 -36.20 -2.01
C LEU A 31 17.92 -34.83 -2.25
N ILE A 32 18.72 -33.77 -2.11
CA ILE A 32 18.24 -32.40 -2.25
C ILE A 32 17.69 -32.11 -3.65
N ASP A 33 18.31 -32.68 -4.70
CA ASP A 33 17.88 -32.50 -6.08
C ASP A 33 16.50 -33.12 -6.35
N ASP A 34 16.23 -34.30 -5.77
CA ASP A 34 14.93 -34.94 -5.87
C ASP A 34 13.82 -34.11 -5.19
N ARG A 35 14.15 -33.52 -4.04
CA ARG A 35 13.22 -32.65 -3.29
C ARG A 35 12.98 -31.35 -4.05
N ARG A 36 14.01 -30.76 -4.66
CA ARG A 36 13.90 -29.57 -5.53
C ARG A 36 12.99 -29.85 -6.72
N ASP A 37 13.17 -30.99 -7.40
CA ASP A 37 12.33 -31.37 -8.54
C ASP A 37 10.88 -31.60 -8.13
N ALA A 38 10.66 -32.26 -6.98
CA ALA A 38 9.31 -32.45 -6.43
C ALA A 38 8.63 -31.11 -6.12
N LEU A 39 9.32 -30.18 -5.45
CA LEU A 39 8.79 -28.85 -5.14
C LEU A 39 8.55 -28.00 -6.38
N ARG A 40 9.45 -28.06 -7.38
CA ARG A 40 9.25 -27.37 -8.65
C ARG A 40 7.97 -27.85 -9.34
N ALA A 41 7.72 -29.15 -9.32
CA ALA A 41 6.49 -29.73 -9.83
C ALA A 41 5.26 -29.30 -9.01
N ILE A 42 5.33 -29.34 -7.67
CA ILE A 42 4.24 -28.85 -6.78
C ILE A 42 3.91 -27.38 -7.08
N LYS A 43 4.93 -26.52 -7.19
CA LYS A 43 4.79 -25.11 -7.59
C LYS A 43 4.03 -24.99 -8.91
N SER A 44 4.40 -25.75 -9.94
CA SER A 44 3.72 -25.69 -11.24
C SER A 44 2.25 -26.14 -11.21
N LEU A 45 1.90 -27.05 -10.28
CA LEU A 45 0.54 -27.56 -10.12
C LEU A 45 -0.31 -26.71 -9.17
N SER A 46 0.30 -25.93 -8.27
CA SER A 46 -0.37 -25.20 -7.19
C SER A 46 -1.46 -24.23 -7.63
N LYS A 47 -1.35 -23.61 -8.82
CA LYS A 47 -2.40 -22.75 -9.38
C LYS A 47 -3.61 -23.55 -9.88
N LYS A 48 -3.35 -24.66 -10.59
CA LYS A 48 -4.37 -25.46 -11.28
C LYS A 48 -5.08 -26.44 -10.35
N PHE A 49 -4.33 -27.05 -9.42
CA PHE A 49 -4.79 -28.06 -8.46
C PHE A 49 -4.67 -27.50 -7.04
N ARG A 50 -5.17 -26.27 -6.84
CA ARG A 50 -5.01 -25.52 -5.58
C ARG A 50 -5.60 -26.26 -4.38
N LEU A 51 -6.75 -26.91 -4.56
CA LEU A 51 -7.41 -27.67 -3.49
C LEU A 51 -6.54 -28.84 -3.03
N GLU A 52 -6.02 -29.63 -3.96
CA GLU A 52 -5.20 -30.80 -3.69
C GLU A 52 -3.85 -30.39 -3.09
N VAL A 53 -3.20 -29.39 -3.66
CA VAL A 53 -1.92 -28.89 -3.16
C VAL A 53 -2.08 -28.23 -1.78
N GLY A 54 -3.11 -27.43 -1.57
CA GLY A 54 -3.37 -26.78 -0.28
C GLY A 54 -3.69 -27.77 0.84
N THR A 55 -4.43 -28.84 0.54
CA THR A 55 -4.79 -29.87 1.54
C THR A 55 -3.64 -30.83 1.86
N GLN A 56 -2.84 -31.22 0.86
CA GLN A 56 -1.82 -32.27 1.01
C GLN A 56 -0.42 -31.71 1.25
N ALA A 57 -0.05 -30.61 0.59
CA ALA A 57 1.33 -30.12 0.58
C ALA A 57 1.60 -29.01 1.59
N MET A 58 0.61 -28.21 2.00
CA MET A 58 0.83 -26.98 2.79
C MET A 58 1.70 -27.18 4.04
N ARG A 59 1.45 -28.25 4.81
CA ARG A 59 2.29 -28.61 5.97
C ARG A 59 3.74 -28.91 5.56
N LEU A 60 3.94 -29.62 4.46
CA LEU A 60 5.27 -29.99 3.96
C LEU A 60 6.04 -28.79 3.45
N LEU A 61 5.35 -27.82 2.85
CA LEU A 61 5.95 -26.55 2.45
C LEU A 61 6.49 -25.81 3.69
N CYS A 62 5.73 -25.76 4.79
CA CYS A 62 6.23 -25.20 6.05
C CYS A 62 7.43 -25.97 6.61
N ASP A 63 7.39 -27.31 6.61
CA ASP A 63 8.51 -28.14 7.06
C ASP A 63 9.80 -27.87 6.27
N VAL A 64 9.69 -27.64 4.95
CA VAL A 64 10.84 -27.27 4.10
C VAL A 64 11.38 -25.90 4.48
N LEU A 65 10.51 -24.91 4.73
CA LEU A 65 10.94 -23.58 5.19
C LEU A 65 11.57 -23.61 6.57
N GLU A 66 11.25 -24.59 7.41
CA GLU A 66 11.89 -24.77 8.70
C GLU A 66 13.25 -25.48 8.59
N LYS A 67 13.31 -26.60 7.84
CA LYS A 67 14.45 -27.53 7.87
C LYS A 67 15.51 -27.24 6.80
N ASP A 68 15.13 -26.67 5.66
CA ASP A 68 15.99 -26.56 4.47
C ASP A 68 16.36 -25.12 4.09
N ARG A 69 16.41 -24.22 5.08
CA ARG A 69 16.70 -22.78 4.89
C ARG A 69 17.99 -22.46 4.16
N SER A 70 18.97 -23.36 4.23
CA SER A 70 20.24 -23.21 3.53
C SER A 70 20.10 -23.27 2.01
N ASP A 71 18.98 -23.78 1.49
CA ASP A 71 18.73 -23.93 0.07
C ASP A 71 17.71 -22.90 -0.43
N PRO A 72 18.15 -21.85 -1.14
CA PRO A 72 17.25 -20.79 -1.60
C PRO A 72 16.24 -21.27 -2.65
N ASP A 73 16.54 -22.32 -3.42
CA ASP A 73 15.62 -22.84 -4.43
C ASP A 73 14.47 -23.61 -3.78
N LEU A 74 14.76 -24.42 -2.76
CA LEU A 74 13.73 -25.09 -1.96
C LEU A 74 12.82 -24.08 -1.25
N CYS A 75 13.40 -23.05 -0.61
CA CYS A 75 12.64 -22.00 0.05
C CYS A 75 11.79 -21.21 -0.94
N SER A 76 12.37 -20.82 -2.07
CA SER A 76 11.67 -20.08 -3.14
C SER A 76 10.47 -20.86 -3.67
N TYR A 77 10.65 -22.13 -4.04
CA TYR A 77 9.55 -22.95 -4.55
C TYR A 77 8.47 -23.21 -3.51
N SER A 78 8.84 -23.36 -2.24
CA SER A 78 7.88 -23.51 -1.15
C SER A 78 7.06 -22.24 -0.92
N LEU A 79 7.70 -21.06 -0.86
CA LEU A 79 7.01 -19.78 -0.68
C LEU A 79 6.12 -19.44 -1.88
N GLU A 80 6.57 -19.70 -3.10
CA GLU A 80 5.74 -19.49 -4.30
C GLU A 80 4.55 -20.45 -4.34
N SER A 81 4.73 -21.70 -3.91
CA SER A 81 3.61 -22.65 -3.79
C SER A 81 2.62 -22.20 -2.72
N LEU A 82 3.10 -21.74 -1.55
CA LEU A 82 2.26 -21.18 -0.50
C LEU A 82 1.50 -19.94 -0.98
N LEU A 83 2.18 -19.03 -1.68
CA LEU A 83 1.56 -17.84 -2.28
C LEU A 83 0.43 -18.24 -3.24
N ASN A 84 0.67 -19.20 -4.13
CA ASN A 84 -0.36 -19.69 -5.05
C ASN A 84 -1.54 -20.36 -4.34
N ILE A 85 -1.34 -20.94 -3.14
CA ILE A 85 -2.39 -21.56 -2.33
C ILE A 85 -3.26 -20.50 -1.65
N VAL A 86 -2.65 -19.47 -1.05
CA VAL A 86 -3.35 -18.46 -0.22
C VAL A 86 -3.78 -17.23 -1.00
N SER A 87 -3.31 -17.06 -2.23
CA SER A 87 -3.57 -15.89 -3.07
C SER A 87 -3.96 -16.31 -4.49
N CYS A 88 -4.83 -15.49 -5.06
CA CYS A 88 -5.36 -15.61 -6.40
C CYS A 88 -4.94 -14.33 -7.15
N ASP A 89 -4.25 -14.48 -8.28
CA ASP A 89 -3.79 -13.32 -9.05
C ASP A 89 -5.00 -12.59 -9.65
N PRO A 90 -5.23 -11.29 -9.34
CA PRO A 90 -6.36 -10.54 -9.88
C PRO A 90 -6.33 -10.39 -11.40
N GLN A 91 -5.17 -10.56 -12.03
CA GLN A 91 -4.99 -10.42 -13.48
C GLN A 91 -5.29 -11.72 -14.24
N GLU A 92 -5.39 -12.85 -13.55
CA GLU A 92 -5.79 -14.13 -14.15
C GLU A 92 -7.32 -14.27 -14.09
N GLU A 93 -7.95 -14.78 -15.16
CA GLU A 93 -9.37 -15.15 -15.14
C GLU A 93 -9.56 -16.31 -14.14
N ALA A 94 -9.77 -15.96 -12.87
CA ALA A 94 -9.96 -16.93 -11.81
C ALA A 94 -11.31 -17.64 -12.00
N GLU A 95 -11.30 -18.97 -11.96
CA GLU A 95 -12.53 -19.74 -11.98
C GLU A 95 -13.42 -19.37 -10.79
N PRO A 96 -14.76 -19.40 -10.94
CA PRO A 96 -15.68 -19.09 -9.87
C PRO A 96 -15.42 -19.98 -8.65
N GLY A 97 -15.25 -19.34 -7.48
CA GLY A 97 -14.95 -20.01 -6.21
C GLY A 97 -13.46 -20.09 -5.84
N GLN A 98 -12.52 -19.79 -6.75
CA GLN A 98 -11.10 -19.82 -6.41
C GLN A 98 -10.70 -18.78 -5.35
N ALA A 99 -11.26 -17.57 -5.42
CA ALA A 99 -10.99 -16.52 -4.42
C ALA A 99 -11.43 -16.92 -3.01
N GLU A 100 -12.58 -17.60 -2.90
CA GLU A 100 -13.07 -18.13 -1.62
C GLU A 100 -12.14 -19.23 -1.10
N LEU A 101 -11.70 -20.14 -1.98
CA LEU A 101 -10.73 -21.18 -1.64
C LEU A 101 -9.38 -20.61 -1.17
N CYS A 102 -8.84 -19.60 -1.87
CA CYS A 102 -7.64 -18.87 -1.48
C CYS A 102 -7.79 -18.30 -0.05
N SER A 103 -8.93 -17.65 0.23
CA SER A 103 -9.23 -17.08 1.56
C SER A 103 -9.36 -18.15 2.65
N GLN A 104 -10.01 -19.28 2.37
CA GLN A 104 -10.13 -20.41 3.29
C GLN A 104 -8.75 -20.99 3.64
N PHE A 105 -7.87 -21.17 2.65
CA PHE A 105 -6.51 -21.63 2.93
C PHE A 105 -5.69 -20.60 3.70
N ALA A 106 -5.84 -19.30 3.40
CA ALA A 106 -5.22 -18.25 4.21
C ALA A 106 -5.69 -18.33 5.67
N GLU A 107 -6.99 -18.53 5.93
CA GLU A 107 -7.53 -18.71 7.27
C GLU A 107 -6.93 -19.94 7.98
N ILE A 108 -6.80 -21.07 7.28
CA ILE A 108 -6.19 -22.29 7.85
C ILE A 108 -4.71 -22.04 8.16
N PHE A 109 -3.99 -21.36 7.27
CA PHE A 109 -2.56 -21.08 7.42
C PHE A 109 -2.28 -20.22 8.65
N VAL A 110 -3.05 -19.14 8.86
CA VAL A 110 -2.86 -18.22 10.00
C VAL A 110 -3.31 -18.80 11.34
N LYS A 111 -4.06 -19.91 11.40
CA LYS A 111 -4.43 -20.55 12.68
C LYS A 111 -3.21 -20.97 13.52
N GLN A 112 -2.06 -21.18 12.87
CA GLN A 112 -0.80 -21.47 13.55
C GLN A 112 0.14 -20.28 13.41
N SER A 113 0.48 -19.63 14.52
CA SER A 113 1.38 -18.46 14.52
C SER A 113 2.76 -18.79 13.92
N ALA A 114 3.24 -20.03 14.15
CA ALA A 114 4.51 -20.51 13.63
C ALA A 114 4.59 -20.39 12.10
N ASN A 115 3.49 -20.62 11.38
CA ASN A 115 3.46 -20.51 9.92
C ASN A 115 3.73 -19.08 9.44
N VAL A 116 3.11 -18.09 10.09
CA VAL A 116 3.34 -16.67 9.77
C VAL A 116 4.76 -16.25 10.17
N HIS A 117 5.26 -16.76 11.29
CA HIS A 117 6.63 -16.51 11.76
C HIS A 117 7.68 -17.08 10.80
N LEU A 118 7.46 -18.27 10.23
CA LEU A 118 8.33 -18.82 9.18
C LEU A 118 8.43 -17.90 7.95
N VAL A 119 7.30 -17.36 7.50
CA VAL A 119 7.29 -16.40 6.37
C VAL A 119 8.01 -15.11 6.73
N LEU A 120 7.82 -14.59 7.95
CA LEU A 120 8.53 -13.40 8.45
C LEU A 120 10.06 -13.61 8.48
N GLU A 121 10.52 -14.78 8.93
CA GLU A 121 11.95 -15.11 8.94
C GLU A 121 12.55 -15.15 7.54
N CYS A 122 11.78 -15.58 6.54
CA CYS A 122 12.22 -15.58 5.14
C CYS A 122 12.37 -14.16 4.53
N ILE A 123 11.85 -13.11 5.19
CA ILE A 123 11.98 -11.72 4.73
C ILE A 123 13.39 -11.17 4.99
N ASP A 124 14.13 -11.75 5.94
CA ASP A 124 15.50 -11.34 6.25
C ASP A 124 16.54 -11.92 5.27
N GLU A 125 16.12 -12.86 4.42
CA GLU A 125 17.00 -13.46 3.43
C GLU A 125 17.49 -12.45 2.41
N THR A 126 18.79 -12.47 2.11
CA THR A 126 19.39 -11.54 1.14
C THR A 126 18.99 -11.86 -0.30
N ASP A 127 18.74 -13.14 -0.58
CA ASP A 127 18.35 -13.66 -1.89
C ASP A 127 16.91 -13.27 -2.22
N SER A 128 16.75 -12.47 -3.28
CA SER A 128 15.43 -12.03 -3.75
C SER A 128 14.51 -13.18 -4.16
N ARG A 129 15.05 -14.35 -4.54
CA ARG A 129 14.24 -15.54 -4.86
C ARG A 129 13.45 -16.05 -3.66
N VAL A 130 13.91 -15.78 -2.44
CA VAL A 130 13.23 -16.14 -1.19
C VAL A 130 12.47 -14.93 -0.65
N ARG A 131 13.14 -13.78 -0.58
CA ARG A 131 12.57 -12.57 0.04
C ARG A 131 11.32 -12.05 -0.67
N VAL A 132 11.30 -12.03 -2.01
CA VAL A 132 10.17 -11.51 -2.79
C VAL A 132 8.90 -12.35 -2.59
N PRO A 133 8.92 -13.69 -2.76
CA PRO A 133 7.72 -14.48 -2.53
C PRO A 133 7.31 -14.48 -1.05
N ALA A 134 8.25 -14.36 -0.09
CA ALA A 134 7.90 -14.15 1.32
C ALA A 134 7.11 -12.85 1.55
N LEU A 135 7.60 -11.72 1.02
CA LEU A 135 6.90 -10.43 1.09
C LEU A 135 5.51 -10.50 0.45
N ARG A 136 5.40 -11.12 -0.73
CA ARG A 136 4.12 -11.30 -1.43
C ARG A 136 3.15 -12.18 -0.66
N ALA A 137 3.62 -13.31 -0.11
CA ALA A 137 2.80 -14.18 0.71
C ALA A 137 2.29 -13.44 1.95
N LEU A 138 3.15 -12.69 2.64
CA LEU A 138 2.75 -11.93 3.81
C LEU A 138 1.76 -10.80 3.47
N ALA A 139 1.94 -10.12 2.34
CA ALA A 139 0.97 -9.14 1.85
C ALA A 139 -0.40 -9.77 1.57
N ALA A 140 -0.45 -10.93 0.92
CA ALA A 140 -1.68 -11.67 0.66
C ALA A 140 -2.39 -12.13 1.95
N LEU A 141 -1.62 -12.56 2.96
CA LEU A 141 -2.16 -12.92 4.28
C LEU A 141 -2.69 -11.69 5.03
N LEU A 142 -2.06 -10.52 4.89
CA LEU A 142 -2.55 -9.27 5.47
C LEU A 142 -3.81 -8.75 4.75
N GLU A 143 -3.95 -8.99 3.46
CA GLU A 143 -5.12 -8.61 2.68
C GLU A 143 -6.33 -9.47 3.02
N SER A 144 -6.15 -10.79 3.10
CA SER A 144 -7.24 -11.75 3.36
C SER A 144 -7.56 -11.92 4.86
N GLN A 145 -6.54 -11.99 5.71
CA GLN A 145 -6.65 -12.30 7.14
C GLN A 145 -6.02 -11.21 8.01
N THR A 146 -6.37 -9.95 7.75
CA THR A 146 -5.69 -8.76 8.31
C THR A 146 -5.46 -8.84 9.82
N LYS A 147 -6.50 -9.09 10.62
CA LYS A 147 -6.41 -9.03 12.09
C LYS A 147 -5.51 -10.14 12.65
N ALA A 148 -5.71 -11.39 12.23
CA ALA A 148 -4.92 -12.52 12.69
C ALA A 148 -3.45 -12.37 12.29
N THR A 149 -3.18 -11.99 11.04
CA THR A 149 -1.81 -11.78 10.55
C THR A 149 -1.12 -10.64 11.30
N GLN A 150 -1.82 -9.53 11.56
CA GLN A 150 -1.30 -8.42 12.39
C GLN A 150 -0.94 -8.86 13.82
N GLU A 151 -1.77 -9.68 14.46
CA GLU A 151 -1.51 -10.22 15.80
C GLU A 151 -0.26 -11.11 15.83
N HIS A 152 -0.07 -11.94 14.81
CA HIS A 152 1.12 -12.77 14.68
C HIS A 152 2.39 -11.96 14.43
N ILE A 153 2.33 -10.88 13.63
CA ILE A 153 3.44 -9.95 13.43
C ILE A 153 3.80 -9.22 14.74
N LEU A 154 2.80 -8.78 15.52
CA LEU A 154 3.01 -8.09 16.80
C LEU A 154 3.69 -8.97 17.87
N THR A 155 3.40 -10.27 17.85
CA THR A 155 3.98 -11.22 18.81
C THR A 155 5.35 -11.73 18.36
N PHE A 156 5.72 -11.52 17.10
CA PHE A 156 7.03 -11.90 16.58
C PHE A 156 8.11 -10.89 16.99
N PRO A 157 9.28 -11.33 17.49
CA PRO A 157 10.36 -10.44 17.89
C PRO A 157 10.81 -9.51 16.75
N GLN A 158 10.69 -8.19 16.96
CA GLN A 158 11.00 -7.16 15.97
C GLN A 158 10.19 -7.28 14.66
N GLY A 159 9.01 -7.90 14.68
CA GLY A 159 8.22 -8.14 13.47
C GLY A 159 7.91 -6.87 12.67
N CYS A 160 7.46 -5.80 13.32
CA CYS A 160 7.22 -4.52 12.64
C CYS A 160 8.52 -3.86 12.14
N GLY A 161 9.60 -3.89 12.93
CA GLY A 161 10.89 -3.29 12.58
C GLY A 161 11.48 -3.90 11.31
N ARG A 162 11.49 -5.23 11.21
CA ARG A 162 11.96 -5.95 10.00
C ARG A 162 11.21 -5.54 8.74
N LEU A 163 9.91 -5.28 8.84
CA LEU A 163 9.08 -4.86 7.70
C LEU A 163 9.35 -3.40 7.31
N ILE A 164 9.72 -2.54 8.27
CA ILE A 164 10.17 -1.17 7.98
C ILE A 164 11.54 -1.16 7.32
N ASP A 165 12.45 -2.05 7.72
CA ASP A 165 13.77 -2.17 7.11
C ASP A 165 13.71 -2.52 5.61
N VAL A 166 12.63 -3.18 5.14
CA VAL A 166 12.39 -3.42 3.71
C VAL A 166 12.32 -2.11 2.91
N LEU A 167 11.89 -1.00 3.52
CA LEU A 167 11.86 0.32 2.86
C LEU A 167 13.26 0.85 2.53
N THR A 168 14.30 0.31 3.15
CA THR A 168 15.71 0.70 2.88
C THR A 168 16.37 -0.14 1.79
N ASP A 169 15.64 -1.11 1.22
CA ASP A 169 16.19 -1.95 0.18
C ASP A 169 16.49 -1.13 -1.08
N GLN A 170 17.72 -1.27 -1.58
CA GLN A 170 18.20 -0.57 -2.77
C GLN A 170 17.48 -1.02 -4.05
N ARG A 171 16.87 -2.21 -4.03
CA ARG A 171 16.11 -2.75 -5.15
C ARG A 171 14.69 -2.20 -5.07
N GLU A 172 14.35 -1.28 -5.96
CA GLU A 172 13.04 -0.61 -5.99
C GLU A 172 11.87 -1.60 -5.97
N TYR A 173 11.95 -2.71 -6.72
CA TYR A 173 10.88 -3.71 -6.73
C TYR A 173 10.67 -4.41 -5.37
N VAL A 174 11.71 -4.53 -4.52
CA VAL A 174 11.59 -5.07 -3.15
C VAL A 174 11.01 -4.02 -2.23
N ARG A 175 11.56 -2.78 -2.30
CA ARG A 175 11.07 -1.63 -1.53
C ARG A 175 9.58 -1.40 -1.77
N ASN A 176 9.14 -1.41 -3.03
CA ASN A 176 7.74 -1.19 -3.41
C ASN A 176 6.80 -2.30 -2.88
N LEU A 177 7.26 -3.55 -2.81
CA LEU A 177 6.53 -4.62 -2.12
C LEU A 177 6.43 -4.38 -0.62
N GLY A 178 7.48 -3.86 0.02
CA GLY A 178 7.45 -3.41 1.41
C GLY A 178 6.42 -2.32 1.66
N ILE A 179 6.34 -1.32 0.77
CA ILE A 179 5.34 -0.25 0.83
C ILE A 179 3.92 -0.85 0.75
N LEU A 180 3.65 -1.70 -0.24
CA LEU A 180 2.34 -2.36 -0.37
C LEU A 180 1.99 -3.17 0.89
N LEU A 181 2.94 -3.90 1.44
CA LEU A 181 2.74 -4.66 2.68
C LEU A 181 2.37 -3.74 3.85
N LEU A 182 3.04 -2.59 3.99
CA LEU A 182 2.76 -1.62 5.03
C LEU A 182 1.38 -0.96 4.89
N VAL A 183 0.87 -0.77 3.66
CA VAL A 183 -0.51 -0.34 3.42
C VAL A 183 -1.51 -1.26 4.12
N HIS A 184 -1.33 -2.59 3.99
CA HIS A 184 -2.21 -3.55 4.65
C HIS A 184 -1.91 -3.68 6.15
N LEU A 185 -0.63 -3.67 6.54
CA LEU A 185 -0.21 -3.84 7.93
C LEU A 185 -0.72 -2.73 8.84
N THR A 186 -0.70 -1.47 8.38
CA THR A 186 -1.13 -0.29 9.14
C THR A 186 -2.65 -0.12 9.21
N ARG A 187 -3.43 -0.93 8.49
CA ARG A 187 -4.88 -0.79 8.40
C ARG A 187 -5.55 -1.11 9.74
N THR A 188 -6.30 -0.15 10.29
CA THR A 188 -7.18 -0.30 11.47
C THR A 188 -6.53 -0.77 12.78
N ASN A 189 -5.19 -0.83 12.89
CA ASN A 189 -4.49 -1.31 14.08
C ASN A 189 -3.61 -0.22 14.71
N THR A 190 -4.12 0.42 15.75
CA THR A 190 -3.47 1.57 16.40
C THR A 190 -2.17 1.21 17.11
N ASN A 191 -1.99 -0.04 17.56
CA ASN A 191 -0.73 -0.47 18.20
C ASN A 191 0.38 -0.57 17.17
N ILE A 192 0.11 -1.24 16.03
CA ILE A 192 1.05 -1.33 14.92
C ILE A 192 1.40 0.06 14.37
N GLN A 193 0.41 0.94 14.18
CA GLN A 193 0.64 2.31 13.71
C GLN A 193 1.57 3.11 14.63
N LYS A 194 1.53 2.88 15.96
CA LYS A 194 2.45 3.53 16.90
C LYS A 194 3.85 2.95 16.81
N ILE A 195 3.97 1.62 16.72
CA ILE A 195 5.27 0.94 16.62
C ILE A 195 5.99 1.37 15.33
N ILE A 196 5.30 1.31 14.18
CA ILE A 196 5.86 1.67 12.87
C ILE A 196 6.38 3.10 12.86
N VAL A 197 5.65 4.04 13.47
CA VAL A 197 6.09 5.43 13.56
C VAL A 197 7.31 5.60 14.47
N PHE A 198 7.44 4.77 15.51
CA PHE A 198 8.61 4.75 16.38
C PHE A 198 9.88 4.22 15.67
N GLU A 199 9.70 3.38 14.65
CA GLU A 199 10.76 2.86 13.77
C GLU A 199 11.09 3.81 12.59
N ASP A 200 10.88 5.12 12.76
CA ASP A 200 11.18 6.16 11.77
C ASP A 200 10.48 6.01 10.41
N ALA A 201 9.23 5.53 10.38
CA ALA A 201 8.49 5.40 9.12
C ALA A 201 8.18 6.74 8.44
N PHE A 202 7.87 7.80 9.19
CA PHE A 202 7.51 9.10 8.61
C PHE A 202 8.60 9.70 7.69
N PRO A 203 9.85 9.91 8.14
CA PRO A 203 10.87 10.49 7.28
C PRO A 203 11.15 9.62 6.05
N ARG A 204 11.18 8.29 6.21
CA ARG A 204 11.38 7.35 5.09
C ARG A 204 10.28 7.46 4.03
N LEU A 205 9.02 7.55 4.44
CA LEU A 205 7.89 7.69 3.50
C LEU A 205 7.93 9.05 2.78
N LEU A 206 8.26 10.13 3.48
CA LEU A 206 8.36 11.47 2.88
C LEU A 206 9.52 11.58 1.90
N GLU A 207 10.65 10.93 2.21
CA GLU A 207 11.80 10.83 1.31
C GLU A 207 11.44 10.06 0.02
N ILE A 208 10.76 8.91 0.14
CA ILE A 208 10.28 8.14 -1.02
C ILE A 208 9.32 8.99 -1.87
N ILE A 209 8.34 9.66 -1.25
CA ILE A 209 7.40 10.55 -1.98
C ILE A 209 8.16 11.65 -2.74
N SER A 210 9.19 12.23 -2.13
CA SER A 210 9.99 13.28 -2.75
C SER A 210 10.85 12.75 -3.91
N ALA A 211 11.48 11.58 -3.72
CA ALA A 211 12.31 10.94 -4.74
C ALA A 211 11.50 10.48 -5.97
N GLU A 212 10.25 10.08 -5.78
CA GLU A 212 9.33 9.65 -6.84
C GLU A 212 8.63 10.82 -7.56
N GLY A 213 9.01 12.08 -7.30
CA GLY A 213 8.46 13.25 -8.00
C GLY A 213 7.15 13.80 -7.42
N CYS A 214 6.88 13.55 -6.12
CA CYS A 214 5.73 14.06 -5.39
C CYS A 214 4.40 13.81 -6.13
N SER A 215 3.67 14.87 -6.51
CA SER A 215 2.35 14.73 -7.13
C SER A 215 2.40 14.03 -8.50
N HIS A 216 3.53 14.11 -9.21
CA HIS A 216 3.76 13.46 -10.50
C HIS A 216 4.15 11.97 -10.38
N GLY A 217 4.40 11.47 -9.18
CA GLY A 217 4.80 10.09 -8.98
C GLY A 217 3.71 9.07 -9.30
N GLY A 218 4.12 7.81 -9.47
CA GLY A 218 3.21 6.71 -9.77
C GLY A 218 2.43 6.20 -8.55
N VAL A 219 1.94 4.97 -8.66
CA VAL A 219 1.23 4.24 -7.59
C VAL A 219 2.04 4.14 -6.30
N VAL A 220 3.37 4.17 -6.38
CA VAL A 220 4.26 4.16 -5.20
C VAL A 220 3.98 5.36 -4.28
N VAL A 221 3.79 6.56 -4.84
CA VAL A 221 3.46 7.76 -4.05
C VAL A 221 2.08 7.61 -3.41
N GLU A 222 1.10 7.12 -4.16
CA GLU A 222 -0.24 6.84 -3.65
C GLU A 222 -0.22 5.87 -2.47
N ASP A 223 0.57 4.79 -2.56
CA ASP A 223 0.71 3.83 -1.47
C ASP A 223 1.40 4.45 -0.25
N CYS A 224 2.44 5.27 -0.43
CA CYS A 224 3.07 6.00 0.66
C CYS A 224 2.10 6.96 1.35
N LEU A 225 1.31 7.72 0.58
CA LEU A 225 0.29 8.63 1.11
C LEU A 225 -0.81 7.86 1.85
N ARG A 226 -1.22 6.70 1.34
CA ARG A 226 -2.16 5.79 2.01
C ARG A 226 -1.62 5.30 3.35
N ILE A 227 -0.33 4.96 3.44
CA ILE A 227 0.31 4.63 4.71
C ILE A 227 0.28 5.83 5.65
N LEU A 228 0.68 7.03 5.21
CA LEU A 228 0.62 8.25 6.02
C LEU A 228 -0.79 8.50 6.57
N LEU A 229 -1.82 8.33 5.75
CA LEU A 229 -3.22 8.44 6.15
C LEU A 229 -3.61 7.39 7.21
N ASN A 230 -3.18 6.12 7.04
CA ASN A 230 -3.41 5.08 8.04
C ASN A 230 -2.74 5.42 9.38
N LEU A 231 -1.52 5.96 9.35
CA LEU A 231 -0.74 6.30 10.54
C LEU A 231 -1.31 7.51 11.29
N LEU A 232 -1.92 8.47 10.59
CA LEU A 232 -2.38 9.74 11.17
C LEU A 232 -3.88 9.75 11.52
N ARG A 233 -4.72 9.05 10.75
CA ARG A 233 -6.18 9.09 10.92
C ARG A 233 -6.58 8.50 12.26
N SER A 234 -7.34 9.28 13.04
CA SER A 234 -7.82 8.87 14.36
C SER A 234 -6.71 8.43 15.32
N ASN A 235 -5.48 8.94 15.16
CA ASN A 235 -4.32 8.59 15.99
C ASN A 235 -3.62 9.86 16.53
N PRO A 236 -4.15 10.48 17.61
CA PRO A 236 -3.62 11.73 18.16
C PRO A 236 -2.14 11.69 18.58
N PRO A 237 -1.60 10.59 19.15
CA PRO A 237 -0.16 10.47 19.41
C PRO A 237 0.68 10.61 18.15
N ASN A 238 0.30 9.92 17.07
CA ASN A 238 1.03 9.99 15.79
C ASN A 238 0.92 11.38 15.16
N GLN A 239 -0.24 12.03 15.23
CA GLN A 239 -0.41 13.41 14.76
C GLN A 239 0.47 14.40 15.53
N THR A 240 0.59 14.22 16.85
CA THR A 240 1.45 15.04 17.71
C THR A 240 2.91 14.86 17.36
N LEU A 241 3.37 13.61 17.23
CA LEU A 241 4.74 13.30 16.83
C LEU A 241 5.06 13.86 15.44
N PHE A 242 4.12 13.73 14.49
CA PHE A 242 4.30 14.24 13.13
C PHE A 242 4.54 15.76 13.11
N ARG A 243 3.80 16.49 13.95
CA ARG A 243 3.97 17.93 14.12
C ARG A 243 5.28 18.27 14.85
N GLU A 244 5.58 17.62 15.97
CA GLU A 244 6.73 17.95 16.83
C GLU A 244 8.07 17.73 16.13
N ASN A 245 8.14 16.71 15.26
CA ASN A 245 9.30 16.45 14.41
C ASN A 245 9.32 17.31 13.12
N SER A 246 8.46 18.33 13.03
CA SER A 246 8.42 19.30 11.93
C SER A 246 8.14 18.69 10.53
N TYR A 247 7.52 17.51 10.45
CA TYR A 247 7.19 16.90 9.16
C TYR A 247 6.11 17.68 8.38
N ILE A 248 5.29 18.49 9.06
CA ILE A 248 4.36 19.42 8.41
C ILE A 248 5.11 20.44 7.53
N ALA A 249 6.32 20.83 7.91
CA ALA A 249 7.12 21.78 7.14
C ALA A 249 7.68 21.20 5.84
N GLN A 250 7.61 19.88 5.65
CA GLN A 250 8.02 19.21 4.41
C GLN A 250 6.86 19.10 3.40
N LEU A 251 5.61 19.22 3.84
CA LEU A 251 4.44 19.11 2.98
C LEU A 251 4.28 20.20 1.89
N PRO A 252 4.83 21.42 2.00
CA PRO A 252 4.72 22.41 0.92
C PRO A 252 5.27 21.94 -0.43
N VAL A 253 6.31 21.10 -0.43
CA VAL A 253 6.94 20.57 -1.67
C VAL A 253 5.95 19.77 -2.52
N PHE A 254 4.92 19.19 -1.91
CA PHE A 254 3.90 18.41 -2.60
C PHE A 254 3.13 19.22 -3.65
N PHE A 255 3.14 20.54 -3.53
CA PHE A 255 2.32 21.46 -4.30
C PHE A 255 3.13 22.47 -5.13
N GLU A 256 4.45 22.33 -5.26
CA GLU A 256 5.32 23.31 -5.94
C GLU A 256 5.03 23.49 -7.44
N ASP A 257 4.45 22.47 -8.08
CA ASP A 257 4.11 22.52 -9.51
C ASP A 257 2.59 22.67 -9.73
N ALA A 258 1.78 22.66 -8.67
CA ALA A 258 0.33 22.68 -8.76
C ALA A 258 -0.23 24.08 -9.09
N ASP A 259 0.57 25.12 -8.88
CA ASP A 259 0.32 26.53 -9.14
C ASP A 259 0.92 26.99 -10.50
N SER A 260 1.77 26.18 -11.14
CA SER A 260 2.29 26.44 -12.49
C SER A 260 1.22 26.12 -13.55
N GLY A 261 0.41 27.11 -13.90
CA GLY A 261 -0.57 27.03 -14.99
C GLY A 261 0.04 26.95 -16.40
N ASP A 262 1.26 26.43 -16.54
CA ASP A 262 2.03 26.43 -17.79
C ASP A 262 2.64 25.05 -18.07
N GLU A 263 1.79 24.10 -18.46
CA GLU A 263 2.18 23.06 -19.42
C GLU A 263 1.90 23.55 -20.86
N GLY A 264 2.35 24.77 -21.17
CA GLY A 264 2.05 25.47 -22.42
C GLY A 264 3.23 26.29 -22.94
N GLY A 265 4.46 25.78 -22.86
CA GLY A 265 5.63 26.61 -23.10
C GLY A 265 6.93 25.95 -23.60
N ALA A 266 6.89 24.95 -24.50
CA ALA A 266 7.84 24.81 -25.62
C ALA A 266 7.70 23.48 -26.39
N GLY A 267 7.02 23.53 -27.55
CA GLY A 267 7.36 22.73 -28.73
C GLY A 267 7.29 21.20 -28.62
N GLY A 268 6.10 20.64 -28.77
CA GLY A 268 5.93 19.22 -29.10
C GLY A 268 4.55 18.73 -28.67
N SER A 269 3.76 18.28 -29.64
CA SER A 269 2.50 17.54 -29.53
C SER A 269 2.20 16.88 -28.18
N ASP A 270 1.21 17.45 -27.48
CA ASP A 270 0.16 16.83 -26.64
C ASP A 270 -0.07 17.71 -25.41
N ALA A 271 -1.06 18.61 -25.50
CA ALA A 271 -1.56 19.38 -24.37
C ALA A 271 -2.37 18.44 -23.47
N GLU A 272 -1.69 17.64 -22.65
CA GLU A 272 -2.34 16.67 -21.77
C GLU A 272 -2.53 17.30 -20.40
N GLY A 273 -3.79 17.52 -20.00
CA GLY A 273 -4.13 17.97 -18.65
C GLY A 273 -3.65 16.99 -17.57
N TRP A 274 -3.92 17.30 -16.30
CA TRP A 274 -3.50 16.46 -15.18
C TRP A 274 -3.87 14.99 -15.38
N SER A 275 -2.89 14.10 -15.24
CA SER A 275 -3.13 12.65 -15.28
C SER A 275 -4.02 12.19 -14.12
N THR A 276 -4.75 11.09 -14.31
CA THR A 276 -5.60 10.50 -13.26
C THR A 276 -4.81 10.13 -12.00
N GLN A 277 -3.56 9.66 -12.16
CA GLN A 277 -2.66 9.38 -11.04
C GLN A 277 -2.26 10.66 -10.30
N ARG A 278 -1.90 11.73 -11.02
CA ARG A 278 -1.54 13.03 -10.40
C ARG A 278 -2.69 13.57 -9.58
N VAL A 279 -3.91 13.54 -10.12
CA VAL A 279 -5.12 13.93 -9.39
C VAL A 279 -5.29 13.10 -8.12
N THR A 280 -5.21 11.77 -8.23
CA THR A 280 -5.33 10.86 -7.08
C THR A 280 -4.31 11.17 -5.98
N ASN A 281 -3.04 11.38 -6.36
CA ASN A 281 -1.98 11.74 -5.42
C ASN A 281 -2.29 13.06 -4.70
N VAL A 282 -2.66 14.10 -5.44
CA VAL A 282 -2.97 15.43 -4.86
C VAL A 282 -4.17 15.36 -3.92
N LEU A 283 -5.23 14.63 -4.26
CA LEU A 283 -6.39 14.43 -3.38
C LEU A 283 -5.99 13.72 -2.06
N GLN A 284 -5.08 12.76 -2.12
CA GLN A 284 -4.54 12.11 -0.92
C GLN A 284 -3.61 13.02 -0.12
N MET A 285 -2.78 13.84 -0.76
CA MET A 285 -1.95 14.86 -0.10
C MET A 285 -2.81 15.86 0.66
N LEU A 286 -3.89 16.36 0.05
CA LEU A 286 -4.89 17.22 0.70
C LEU A 286 -5.53 16.50 1.89
N SER A 287 -5.88 15.22 1.74
CA SER A 287 -6.43 14.40 2.82
C SER A 287 -5.47 14.26 4.01
N VAL A 288 -4.14 14.15 3.78
CA VAL A 288 -3.13 14.10 4.86
C VAL A 288 -3.20 15.40 5.68
N ILE A 289 -3.31 16.55 5.02
CA ILE A 289 -3.45 17.85 5.68
C ILE A 289 -4.74 17.90 6.50
N ARG A 290 -5.88 17.53 5.89
CA ARG A 290 -7.20 17.53 6.55
C ARG A 290 -7.23 16.66 7.81
N VAL A 291 -6.55 15.51 7.79
CA VAL A 291 -6.44 14.64 8.98
C VAL A 291 -5.77 15.38 10.16
N LEU A 292 -4.77 16.22 9.91
CA LEU A 292 -4.04 16.96 10.94
C LEU A 292 -4.85 18.12 11.54
N VAL A 293 -5.78 18.70 10.77
CA VAL A 293 -6.63 19.84 11.19
C VAL A 293 -8.11 19.49 11.34
N SER A 294 -8.45 18.21 11.36
CA SER A 294 -9.83 17.74 11.46
C SER A 294 -10.55 18.35 12.67
N PRO A 295 -11.81 18.82 12.50
CA PRO A 295 -12.67 19.26 13.61
C PRO A 295 -12.94 18.18 14.67
N GLN A 296 -12.73 16.90 14.34
CA GLN A 296 -12.92 15.78 15.25
C GLN A 296 -11.74 15.59 16.22
N ASN A 297 -10.58 16.17 15.92
CA ASN A 297 -9.42 16.12 16.78
C ASN A 297 -9.61 17.03 18.02
N ALA A 298 -8.81 16.81 19.06
CA ALA A 298 -8.78 17.73 20.19
C ALA A 298 -8.41 19.15 19.72
N SER A 299 -9.17 20.15 20.19
CA SER A 299 -9.06 21.54 19.73
C SER A 299 -7.63 22.10 19.82
N GLN A 300 -6.91 21.76 20.89
CA GLN A 300 -5.51 22.14 21.07
C GLN A 300 -4.58 21.53 20.01
N ASN A 301 -4.80 20.25 19.65
CA ASN A 301 -4.03 19.56 18.63
C ASN A 301 -4.25 20.18 17.25
N THR A 302 -5.52 20.41 16.88
CA THR A 302 -5.89 21.11 15.64
C THR A 302 -5.28 22.50 15.59
N ARG A 303 -5.37 23.28 16.67
CA ARG A 303 -4.81 24.64 16.73
C ARG A 303 -3.29 24.65 16.52
N ALA A 304 -2.59 23.70 17.11
CA ALA A 304 -1.14 23.57 16.97
C ALA A 304 -0.76 23.19 15.52
N SER A 305 -1.49 22.28 14.89
CA SER A 305 -1.30 21.92 13.49
C SER A 305 -1.60 23.08 12.54
N GLN A 306 -2.71 23.82 12.74
CA GLN A 306 -3.06 25.01 11.96
C GLN A 306 -1.95 26.08 12.03
N ARG A 307 -1.38 26.29 13.22
CA ARG A 307 -0.22 27.20 13.40
C ARG A 307 0.99 26.74 12.59
N ALA A 308 1.35 25.46 12.66
CA ALA A 308 2.48 24.91 11.91
C ALA A 308 2.29 25.06 10.39
N ILE A 309 1.07 24.78 9.90
CA ILE A 309 0.69 24.93 8.49
C ILE A 309 0.82 26.38 8.01
N LEU A 310 0.42 27.36 8.84
CA LEU A 310 0.60 28.77 8.51
C LEU A 310 2.08 29.15 8.50
N GLN A 311 2.86 28.71 9.49
CA GLN A 311 4.26 29.08 9.65
C GLN A 311 5.18 28.53 8.55
N CYS A 312 4.91 27.32 8.05
CA CYS A 312 5.70 26.74 6.96
C CYS A 312 5.26 27.19 5.56
N GLY A 313 4.27 28.08 5.45
CA GLY A 313 3.78 28.58 4.17
C GLY A 313 2.88 27.60 3.39
N LEU A 314 2.51 26.45 3.99
CA LEU A 314 1.61 25.49 3.34
C LEU A 314 0.24 26.10 3.03
N LEU A 315 -0.30 26.93 3.93
CA LEU A 315 -1.55 27.63 3.65
C LEU A 315 -1.43 28.55 2.42
N ALA A 316 -0.30 29.22 2.26
CA ALA A 316 -0.05 30.09 1.11
C ALA A 316 -0.04 29.30 -0.22
N ARG A 317 0.59 28.11 -0.22
CA ARG A 317 0.58 27.20 -1.37
C ARG A 317 -0.83 26.72 -1.71
N LEU A 318 -1.59 26.28 -0.72
CA LEU A 318 -2.99 25.86 -0.95
C LEU A 318 -3.83 27.01 -1.52
N THR A 319 -3.64 28.25 -1.05
CA THR A 319 -4.34 29.41 -1.61
C THR A 319 -3.88 29.77 -3.02
N ALA A 320 -2.63 29.51 -3.38
CA ALA A 320 -2.14 29.71 -4.74
C ALA A 320 -2.84 28.74 -5.73
N ILE A 321 -3.02 27.48 -5.35
CA ILE A 321 -3.79 26.48 -6.14
C ILE A 321 -5.22 26.97 -6.39
N LEU A 322 -5.89 27.56 -5.39
CA LEU A 322 -7.24 28.11 -5.55
C LEU A 322 -7.33 29.21 -6.61
N MET A 323 -6.23 29.90 -6.88
CA MET A 323 -6.14 31.00 -7.84
C MET A 323 -5.53 30.57 -9.18
N ALA A 324 -5.02 29.35 -9.27
CA ALA A 324 -4.38 28.83 -10.47
C ALA A 324 -5.41 28.42 -11.53
N SER A 325 -5.05 28.62 -12.80
CA SER A 325 -5.82 28.13 -13.94
C SER A 325 -5.40 26.70 -14.30
N GLY A 326 -6.34 25.88 -14.78
CA GLY A 326 -6.05 24.52 -15.25
C GLY A 326 -6.11 23.42 -14.18
N VAL A 327 -6.44 23.78 -12.93
CA VAL A 327 -6.66 22.81 -11.85
C VAL A 327 -7.98 22.07 -12.06
N PRO A 328 -8.00 20.71 -12.00
CA PRO A 328 -9.24 19.93 -12.10
C PRO A 328 -10.27 20.31 -11.02
N ALA A 329 -11.55 20.26 -11.38
CA ALA A 329 -12.64 20.72 -10.50
C ALA A 329 -12.69 19.95 -9.16
N GLU A 330 -12.41 18.66 -9.17
CA GLU A 330 -12.35 17.83 -7.95
C GLU A 330 -11.21 18.24 -7.01
N VAL A 331 -10.02 18.52 -7.56
CA VAL A 331 -8.87 19.00 -6.79
C VAL A 331 -9.17 20.39 -6.23
N LEU A 332 -9.79 21.26 -7.02
CA LEU A 332 -10.18 22.59 -6.56
C LEU A 332 -11.18 22.51 -5.39
N ALA A 333 -12.21 21.67 -5.50
CA ALA A 333 -13.20 21.47 -4.43
C ALA A 333 -12.55 20.97 -3.13
N GLU A 334 -11.68 19.96 -3.23
CA GLU A 334 -10.97 19.43 -2.06
C GLU A 334 -9.93 20.41 -1.49
N THR A 335 -9.34 21.26 -2.33
CA THR A 335 -8.46 22.34 -1.87
C THR A 335 -9.24 23.38 -1.08
N ILE A 336 -10.45 23.76 -1.52
CA ILE A 336 -11.34 24.67 -0.78
C ILE A 336 -11.67 24.07 0.59
N ASN A 337 -12.06 22.79 0.64
CA ASN A 337 -12.35 22.09 1.89
C ASN A 337 -11.13 22.06 2.83
N THR A 338 -9.95 21.81 2.27
CA THR A 338 -8.69 21.77 3.03
C THR A 338 -8.33 23.15 3.60
N VAL A 339 -8.43 24.21 2.80
CA VAL A 339 -8.22 25.60 3.26
C VAL A 339 -9.24 25.98 4.34
N ALA A 340 -10.51 25.61 4.16
CA ALA A 340 -11.57 25.88 5.13
C ALA A 340 -11.26 25.24 6.50
N GLU A 341 -10.80 24.00 6.54
CA GLU A 341 -10.39 23.34 7.79
C GLU A 341 -9.11 23.96 8.39
N CYS A 342 -8.15 24.36 7.55
CA CYS A 342 -6.92 25.01 8.01
C CYS A 342 -7.17 26.36 8.69
N ILE A 343 -8.16 27.14 8.24
CA ILE A 343 -8.48 28.45 8.83
C ILE A 343 -9.58 28.39 9.90
N ARG A 344 -10.25 27.25 10.09
CA ARG A 344 -11.45 27.13 10.93
C ARG A 344 -11.14 27.53 12.38
N GLY A 345 -11.74 28.63 12.83
CA GLY A 345 -11.50 29.20 14.15
C GLY A 345 -10.10 29.78 14.38
N TYR A 346 -9.24 29.87 13.36
CA TYR A 346 -7.85 30.33 13.44
C TYR A 346 -7.67 31.76 12.94
N GLU A 347 -7.81 32.75 13.84
CA GLU A 347 -7.83 34.19 13.50
C GLU A 347 -6.66 34.67 12.62
N GLU A 348 -5.42 34.28 12.92
CA GLU A 348 -4.25 34.69 12.12
C GLU A 348 -4.31 34.16 10.67
N ALA A 349 -4.80 32.92 10.46
CA ALA A 349 -4.96 32.33 9.13
C ALA A 349 -6.19 32.86 8.41
N GLN A 350 -7.24 33.23 9.16
CA GLN A 350 -8.40 33.94 8.61
C GLN A 350 -7.99 35.33 8.10
N LYS A 351 -7.16 36.06 8.86
CA LYS A 351 -6.56 37.32 8.43
C LYS A 351 -5.67 37.15 7.21
N PHE A 352 -4.87 36.07 7.17
CA PHE A 352 -4.07 35.72 6.00
C PHE A 352 -4.96 35.56 4.76
N LEU A 353 -5.99 34.70 4.81
CA LEU A 353 -6.88 34.47 3.68
C LEU A 353 -7.63 35.74 3.24
N ALA A 354 -8.06 36.58 4.20
CA ALA A 354 -8.75 37.83 3.91
C ALA A 354 -7.87 38.84 3.14
N ALA A 355 -6.54 38.74 3.26
CA ALA A 355 -5.58 39.56 2.54
C ALA A 355 -5.19 38.99 1.17
N VAL A 356 -5.60 37.77 0.82
CA VAL A 356 -5.29 37.17 -0.48
C VAL A 356 -6.17 37.79 -1.57
N GLU A 357 -5.54 38.23 -2.66
CA GLU A 357 -6.20 38.76 -3.84
C GLU A 357 -6.00 37.84 -5.04
N ALA A 358 -7.07 37.56 -5.77
CA ALA A 358 -7.04 36.84 -7.03
C ALA A 358 -6.46 37.73 -8.14
N PRO A 359 -5.69 37.15 -9.08
CA PRO A 359 -5.09 37.87 -10.22
C PRO A 359 -6.17 38.22 -11.27
N ALA A 360 -7.03 39.17 -10.91
CA ALA A 360 -8.06 39.74 -11.78
C ALA A 360 -7.75 41.24 -12.00
N ASN A 361 -8.38 41.84 -13.01
CA ASN A 361 -8.31 43.29 -13.23
C ASN A 361 -9.72 43.91 -13.12
N PRO A 362 -10.05 44.64 -12.04
CA PRO A 362 -9.23 44.90 -10.85
C PRO A 362 -9.02 43.64 -9.98
N PRO A 363 -7.99 43.61 -9.11
CA PRO A 363 -7.75 42.50 -8.20
C PRO A 363 -8.97 42.28 -7.31
N ARG A 364 -9.32 41.02 -7.07
CA ARG A 364 -10.52 40.66 -6.32
C ARG A 364 -10.13 39.91 -5.06
N PRO A 365 -10.64 40.27 -3.88
CA PRO A 365 -10.38 39.51 -2.66
C PRO A 365 -10.82 38.05 -2.81
N ALA A 366 -10.04 37.11 -2.26
CA ALA A 366 -10.32 35.67 -2.35
C ALA A 366 -11.73 35.31 -1.85
N ILE A 367 -12.18 35.98 -0.79
CA ILE A 367 -13.53 35.81 -0.23
C ILE A 367 -14.62 36.18 -1.24
N VAL A 368 -14.41 37.26 -2.02
CA VAL A 368 -15.36 37.68 -3.05
C VAL A 368 -15.42 36.65 -4.18
N VAL A 369 -14.28 36.10 -4.59
CA VAL A 369 -14.23 35.03 -5.60
C VAL A 369 -14.99 33.79 -5.12
N LEU A 370 -14.75 33.33 -3.89
CA LEU A 370 -15.46 32.19 -3.30
C LEU A 370 -16.98 32.43 -3.25
N LEU A 371 -17.42 33.62 -2.83
CA LEU A 371 -18.85 33.96 -2.79
C LEU A 371 -19.48 34.00 -4.19
N ILE A 372 -18.77 34.52 -5.20
CA ILE A 372 -19.26 34.50 -6.58
C ILE A 372 -19.41 33.06 -7.08
N SER A 373 -18.43 32.19 -6.81
CA SER A 373 -18.49 30.78 -7.20
C SER A 373 -19.63 30.03 -6.51
N MET A 374 -19.92 30.34 -5.23
CA MET A 374 -21.05 29.75 -4.50
C MET A 374 -22.42 30.14 -5.08
N VAL A 375 -22.54 31.32 -5.71
CA VAL A 375 -23.80 31.87 -6.25
C VAL A 375 -23.94 31.59 -7.76
N ASN A 376 -22.92 31.02 -8.39
CA ASN A 376 -22.92 30.74 -9.82
C ASN A 376 -23.66 29.44 -10.15
N GLU A 377 -24.88 29.56 -10.68
CA GLU A 377 -25.75 28.43 -11.09
C GLU A 377 -25.13 27.49 -12.15
N LYS A 378 -24.05 27.92 -12.82
CA LYS A 378 -23.37 27.14 -13.88
C LYS A 378 -22.24 26.22 -13.38
N GLN A 379 -21.88 26.29 -12.10
CA GLN A 379 -20.95 25.36 -11.45
C GLN A 379 -21.64 24.71 -10.24
N PRO A 380 -22.45 23.66 -10.45
CA PRO A 380 -23.04 22.93 -9.34
C PRO A 380 -21.91 22.22 -8.57
N PHE A 381 -21.62 22.69 -7.36
CA PHE A 381 -20.89 21.88 -6.39
C PHE A 381 -21.80 20.70 -6.00
N PRO A 382 -21.37 19.44 -6.16
CA PRO A 382 -22.10 18.34 -5.55
C PRO A 382 -22.00 18.50 -4.04
N CYS A 383 -23.10 18.88 -3.39
CA CYS A 383 -23.22 18.78 -1.94
C CYS A 383 -23.08 17.30 -1.55
N ALA A 384 -22.03 16.98 -0.78
CA ALA A 384 -21.86 15.68 -0.14
C ALA A 384 -22.87 15.49 0.99
#